data_AF-A0A2M7V0D8-F1
#
_entry.id   AF-A0A2M7V0D8-F1
#
_cell.length_a   1.000
_cell.length_b   1.000
_cell.length_c   1.000
_cell.angle_alpha   90.00
_cell.angle_beta   90.00
_cell.angle_gamma   90.00
#
_symmetry.space_group_name_H-M   'P 1'
#
loop_
_entity.id
_entity.type
_entity.pdbx_description
1 polymer ?
#
loop_
_entity_poly.entity_id
_entity_poly.type
_entity_poly.pdbx_seq_one_letter_code
_entity_poly.pdbx_strand_id
1 'polypeptide(L)'
;MTEGIPGAIRKSKAKKVYICNLMTKHGETNSFTVTDFIKEIEKYLGGEVDYVIYNTKKPSSKRLAMYKKQHPELLDLVKFDQEIIDDKKFIGTDLLLPSGPIVHHPDKLAKIILKLCRPR
;
A
#
# COMPACT_ATOMS: atom_id res chain seq x y z
N MET A 1 -2.99 -20.39 -4.06
CA MET A 1 -4.06 -19.44 -4.44
C MET A 1 -5.16 -20.22 -5.14
N THR A 2 -6.42 -19.83 -4.98
CA THR A 2 -7.54 -20.42 -5.72
C THR A 2 -7.37 -20.16 -7.22
N GLU A 3 -7.50 -21.19 -8.05
CA GLU A 3 -7.09 -21.17 -9.47
C GLU A 3 -7.85 -20.16 -10.37
N GLY A 4 -8.95 -19.56 -9.91
CA GLY A 4 -9.75 -18.62 -10.71
C GLY A 4 -9.55 -17.12 -10.43
N ILE A 5 -9.16 -16.73 -9.22
CA ILE A 5 -9.20 -15.31 -8.80
C ILE A 5 -8.19 -14.44 -9.57
N PRO A 6 -6.90 -14.80 -9.67
CA PRO A 6 -5.94 -13.99 -10.43
C PRO A 6 -6.36 -13.84 -11.90
N GLY A 7 -6.87 -14.92 -12.51
CA GLY A 7 -7.37 -14.90 -13.88
C GLY A 7 -8.55 -13.96 -14.08
N ALA A 8 -9.51 -13.94 -13.14
CA ALA A 8 -10.64 -13.04 -13.17
C ALA A 8 -10.22 -11.57 -13.00
N ILE A 9 -9.32 -11.28 -12.06
CA ILE A 9 -8.79 -9.92 -11.85
C ILE A 9 -8.08 -9.43 -13.11
N ARG A 10 -7.22 -10.25 -13.74
CA ARG A 10 -6.54 -9.89 -14.99
C ARG A 10 -7.49 -9.62 -16.14
N LYS A 11 -8.51 -10.46 -16.34
CA LYS A 11 -9.50 -10.33 -17.42
C LYS A 11 -10.43 -9.13 -17.25
N SER A 12 -10.58 -8.63 -16.02
CA SER A 12 -11.46 -7.51 -15.75
C SER A 12 -11.00 -6.22 -16.43
N LYS A 13 -11.95 -5.48 -17.02
CA LYS A 13 -11.73 -4.12 -17.54
C LYS A 13 -11.72 -3.05 -16.43
N ALA A 14 -12.00 -3.43 -15.19
CA ALA A 14 -11.92 -2.51 -14.06
C ALA A 14 -10.48 -2.07 -13.80
N LYS A 15 -10.33 -0.87 -13.23
CA LYS A 15 -9.06 -0.36 -12.71
C LYS A 15 -8.64 -1.21 -11.50
N LYS A 16 -7.45 -1.77 -11.55
CA LYS A 16 -6.83 -2.58 -10.50
C LYS A 16 -5.96 -1.64 -9.67
N VAL A 17 -6.32 -1.45 -8.40
CA VAL A 17 -5.61 -0.54 -7.51
C VAL A 17 -5.06 -1.36 -6.34
N TYR A 18 -3.75 -1.27 -6.11
CA TYR A 18 -3.13 -1.81 -4.92
C TYR A 18 -2.95 -0.71 -3.87
N ILE A 19 -3.32 -1.00 -2.63
CA ILE A 19 -3.16 -0.10 -1.49
C ILE A 19 -2.03 -0.69 -0.66
N CYS A 20 -0.86 -0.05 -0.68
CA CYS A 20 0.33 -0.57 -0.03
C CYS A 20 0.19 -0.54 1.49
N ASN A 21 0.79 -1.52 2.15
CA ASN A 21 0.81 -1.59 3.60
C ASN A 21 1.53 -0.37 4.19
N LEU A 22 1.13 0.05 5.40
CA LEU A 22 1.83 1.12 6.12
C LEU A 22 3.12 0.65 6.78
N MET A 23 3.17 -0.60 7.20
CA MET A 23 4.28 -1.20 7.94
C MET A 23 4.63 -2.59 7.40
N THR A 24 5.90 -2.95 7.52
CA THR A 24 6.41 -4.30 7.27
C THR A 24 6.14 -5.21 8.47
N LYS A 25 6.17 -6.51 8.22
CA LYS A 25 5.93 -7.57 9.21
C LYS A 25 7.12 -8.50 9.32
N HIS A 26 7.42 -8.91 10.54
CA HIS A 26 8.48 -9.86 10.84
C HIS A 26 8.16 -11.24 10.27
N GLY A 27 9.10 -11.82 9.53
CA GLY A 27 8.97 -13.14 8.90
C GLY A 27 8.19 -13.14 7.57
N GLU A 28 7.52 -12.04 7.22
CA GLU A 28 6.70 -11.95 6.00
C GLU A 28 7.25 -10.94 4.99
N THR A 29 7.55 -9.71 5.42
CA THR A 29 7.83 -8.57 4.53
C THR A 29 9.00 -7.74 5.04
N ASN A 30 9.98 -8.40 5.64
CA ASN A 30 11.17 -7.77 6.20
C ASN A 30 11.82 -6.83 5.17
N SER A 31 11.95 -5.56 5.53
CA SER A 31 12.59 -4.53 4.70
C SER A 31 11.93 -4.25 3.35
N PHE A 32 10.74 -4.77 3.08
CA PHE A 32 10.04 -4.52 1.81
C PHE A 32 9.80 -3.02 1.61
N THR A 33 10.16 -2.53 0.43
CA THR A 33 9.71 -1.22 -0.07
C THR A 33 8.37 -1.35 -0.78
N VAL A 34 7.79 -0.21 -1.18
CA VAL A 34 6.59 -0.18 -2.03
C VAL A 34 6.80 -1.03 -3.29
N THR A 35 7.95 -0.93 -3.96
CA THR A 35 8.20 -1.69 -5.18
C THR A 35 8.33 -3.19 -4.91
N ASP A 36 8.88 -3.61 -3.78
CA ASP A 36 8.93 -5.02 -3.39
C ASP A 36 7.54 -5.62 -3.19
N PHE A 37 6.64 -4.88 -2.52
CA PHE A 37 5.23 -5.29 -2.40
C PHE A 37 4.58 -5.45 -3.76
N ILE A 38 4.81 -4.51 -4.69
CA ILE A 38 4.23 -4.56 -6.03
C ILE A 38 4.75 -5.75 -6.81
N LYS A 39 6.07 -5.99 -6.79
CA LYS A 39 6.68 -7.15 -7.46
C LYS A 39 6.05 -8.46 -7.00
N GLU A 40 5.87 -8.63 -5.68
CA GLU A 40 5.32 -9.89 -5.15
C GLU A 40 3.82 -10.03 -5.48
N ILE A 41 3.05 -8.95 -5.40
CA ILE A 41 1.62 -8.96 -5.77
C ILE A 41 1.44 -9.22 -7.27
N GLU A 42 2.18 -8.55 -8.14
CA GLU A 42 2.07 -8.71 -9.60
C GLU A 42 2.56 -10.09 -10.05
N LYS A 43 3.58 -10.67 -9.38
CA LYS A 43 4.01 -12.06 -9.56
C LYS A 43 2.88 -13.04 -9.31
N TYR A 44 2.17 -12.90 -8.18
CA TYR A 44 1.05 -13.78 -7.84
C TYR A 44 -0.20 -13.50 -8.70
N LEU A 45 -0.42 -12.24 -9.07
CA LEU A 45 -1.48 -11.85 -9.98
C LEU A 45 -1.21 -12.34 -11.41
N GLY A 46 0.05 -12.51 -11.82
CA GLY A 46 0.45 -12.82 -13.19
C GLY A 46 0.19 -11.67 -14.16
N GLY A 47 0.27 -10.43 -13.69
CA GLY A 47 -0.03 -9.22 -14.45
C GLY A 47 0.05 -7.97 -13.58
N GLU A 48 -0.02 -6.80 -14.21
CA GLU A 48 0.18 -5.52 -13.55
C GLU A 48 -1.09 -4.95 -12.90
N VAL A 49 -0.90 -4.18 -11.83
CA VAL A 49 -1.92 -3.27 -11.31
C VAL A 49 -1.87 -1.93 -12.04
N ASP A 50 -3.00 -1.25 -12.16
CA ASP A 50 -3.07 0.05 -12.86
C ASP A 50 -2.55 1.19 -11.97
N TYR A 51 -2.77 1.10 -10.66
CA TYR A 51 -2.36 2.13 -9.69
C TYR A 51 -1.89 1.53 -8.37
N VAL A 52 -0.98 2.25 -7.72
CA VAL A 52 -0.44 1.94 -6.40
C VAL A 52 -0.61 3.14 -5.50
N ILE A 53 -1.35 2.99 -4.40
CA ILE A 53 -1.53 4.03 -3.40
C ILE A 53 -0.61 3.71 -2.23
N TYR A 54 0.25 4.65 -1.82
CA TYR A 54 1.19 4.44 -0.72
C TYR A 54 1.32 5.68 0.17
N ASN A 55 1.75 5.44 1.41
CA ASN A 55 1.88 6.49 2.41
C ASN A 55 3.25 7.15 2.37
N THR A 56 3.28 8.49 2.38
CA THR A 56 4.51 9.29 2.45
C THR A 56 4.76 9.90 3.83
N LYS A 57 3.77 9.85 4.74
CA LYS A 57 3.87 10.48 6.06
C LYS A 57 4.50 9.56 7.10
N LYS A 58 5.43 10.09 7.90
CA LYS A 58 5.94 9.42 9.11
C LYS A 58 5.19 9.92 10.36
N PRO A 59 4.69 9.03 11.23
CA PRO A 59 4.19 9.38 12.55
C PRO A 59 5.36 9.78 13.47
N SER A 60 5.07 10.45 14.58
CA SER A 60 6.09 10.77 15.60
C SER A 60 6.76 9.49 16.14
N SER A 61 8.03 9.57 16.50
CA SER A 61 8.79 8.44 17.06
C SER A 61 8.11 7.84 18.29
N LYS A 62 7.54 8.67 19.17
CA LYS A 62 6.78 8.21 20.35
C LYS A 62 5.56 7.38 19.96
N ARG A 63 4.75 7.87 19.02
CA ARG A 63 3.56 7.15 18.50
C ARG A 63 3.95 5.82 17.85
N LEU A 64 5.00 5.83 17.04
CA LEU A 64 5.50 4.61 16.39
C LEU A 64 5.99 3.58 17.41
N ALA A 65 6.77 4.00 18.41
CA ALA A 65 7.27 3.11 19.46
C ALA A 65 6.14 2.49 20.29
N MET A 66 5.14 3.29 20.69
CA MET A 66 3.98 2.77 21.42
C MET A 66 3.18 1.75 20.58
N TYR A 67 3.01 2.04 19.29
CA TYR A 67 2.29 1.14 18.39
C TYR A 67 3.04 -0.18 18.18
N LYS A 68 4.35 -0.14 17.91
CA LYS A 68 5.18 -1.37 17.79
C LYS A 68 5.17 -2.22 19.07
N LYS A 69 5.10 -1.58 20.26
CA LYS A 69 4.99 -2.31 21.54
C LYS A 69 3.68 -3.11 21.65
N GLN A 70 2.59 -2.60 21.06
CA GLN A 70 1.29 -3.27 21.05
C GLN A 70 1.17 -4.31 19.92
N HIS A 71 2.03 -4.20 18.90
CA HIS A 71 2.03 -5.02 17.68
C HIS A 71 3.45 -5.54 17.40
N PRO A 72 3.95 -6.52 18.18
CA PRO A 72 5.33 -7.00 18.08
C PRO A 72 5.67 -7.65 16.74
N GLU A 73 4.67 -8.07 15.96
CA GLU A 73 4.82 -8.58 14.60
C GLU A 73 5.19 -7.50 13.58
N LEU A 74 4.92 -6.22 13.89
CA LEU A 74 5.19 -5.10 12.98
C LEU A 74 6.61 -4.58 13.16
N LEU A 75 7.31 -4.42 12.04
CA LEU A 75 8.67 -3.91 11.97
C LEU A 75 8.64 -2.41 11.68
N ASP A 76 8.99 -1.98 10.47
CA ASP A 76 9.19 -0.58 10.13
C ASP A 76 8.09 -0.05 9.22
N LEU A 77 8.01 1.27 9.09
CA LEU A 77 7.18 1.86 8.03
C LEU A 77 7.72 1.43 6.67
N VAL A 78 6.80 1.07 5.77
CA VAL A 78 7.15 0.73 4.40
C VAL A 78 7.83 1.95 3.76
N LYS A 79 9.01 1.72 3.20
CA LYS A 79 9.78 2.74 2.47
C LYS A 79 9.33 2.75 1.01
N PHE A 80 9.52 3.87 0.34
CA PHE A 80 9.28 3.98 -1.09
C PHE A 80 10.57 4.42 -1.80
N ASP A 81 10.76 3.88 -2.99
CA ASP A 81 11.95 4.11 -3.81
C ASP A 81 11.85 5.46 -4.53
N GLN A 82 12.99 6.09 -4.83
CA GLN A 82 13.01 7.40 -5.52
C GLN A 82 12.45 7.29 -6.95
N GLU A 83 12.64 6.14 -7.59
CA GLU A 83 12.20 5.86 -8.96
C GLU A 83 10.68 5.94 -9.16
N ILE A 84 9.89 5.77 -8.09
CA ILE A 84 8.42 5.79 -8.19
C ILE A 84 7.81 7.17 -7.89
N ILE A 85 8.61 8.20 -7.62
CA ILE A 85 8.09 9.52 -7.23
C ILE A 85 7.41 10.22 -8.42
N ASP A 86 7.98 10.13 -9.62
CA ASP A 86 7.48 10.80 -10.82
C ASP A 86 6.61 9.90 -11.72
N ASP A 87 6.44 8.63 -11.33
CA ASP A 87 5.62 7.68 -12.06
C ASP A 87 4.13 7.85 -11.70
N LYS A 88 3.31 8.10 -12.72
CA LYS A 88 1.85 8.28 -12.62
C LYS A 88 1.11 7.04 -12.10
N LYS A 89 1.72 5.85 -12.17
CA LYS A 89 1.20 4.60 -11.56
C LYS A 89 1.18 4.71 -10.03
N PHE A 90 2.08 5.50 -9.43
CA PHE A 90 2.29 5.55 -7.99
C PHE A 90 1.76 6.86 -7.38
N ILE A 91 0.81 6.72 -6.46
CA ILE A 91 0.10 7.83 -5.82
C ILE A 91 0.54 7.90 -4.36
N GLY A 92 1.59 8.69 -4.12
CA GLY A 92 2.13 8.96 -2.79
C GLY A 92 1.39 10.08 -2.08
N THR A 93 0.85 9.83 -0.89
CA THR A 93 0.22 10.88 -0.09
C THR A 93 0.23 10.58 1.41
N ASP A 94 -0.15 11.54 2.24
CA ASP A 94 -0.34 11.33 3.67
C ASP A 94 -1.62 10.52 3.90
N LEU A 95 -1.45 9.24 4.16
CA LEU A 95 -2.55 8.32 4.42
C LEU A 95 -2.70 7.97 5.90
N LEU A 96 -1.98 8.61 6.81
CA LEU A 96 -2.09 8.28 8.22
C LEU A 96 -3.26 9.02 8.88
N LEU A 97 -3.88 8.36 9.86
CA LEU A 97 -4.66 9.08 10.86
C LEU A 97 -3.76 10.09 11.58
N PRO A 98 -4.26 11.29 11.93
CA PRO A 98 -3.47 12.32 12.58
C PRO A 98 -2.99 11.89 13.98
N SER A 99 -3.78 11.09 14.68
CA SER A 99 -3.49 10.56 16.03
C SER A 99 -4.01 9.13 16.17
N GLY A 100 -3.73 8.48 17.31
CA GLY A 100 -4.20 7.13 17.60
C GLY A 100 -3.43 6.03 16.84
N PRO A 101 -4.10 4.94 16.41
CA PRO A 101 -3.44 3.79 15.80
C PRO A 101 -2.79 4.14 14.45
N ILE A 102 -1.79 3.36 14.04
CA ILE A 102 -1.13 3.51 12.73
C ILE A 102 -1.93 2.72 11.70
N VAL A 103 -3.01 3.34 11.22
CA VAL A 103 -3.89 2.79 10.19
C VAL A 103 -4.13 3.83 9.09
N HIS A 104 -4.61 3.36 7.94
CA HIS A 104 -4.99 4.22 6.84
C HIS A 104 -6.16 5.14 7.24
N HIS A 105 -6.06 6.41 6.84
CA HIS A 105 -7.15 7.36 7.01
C HIS A 105 -8.26 7.03 6.00
N PRO A 106 -9.46 6.63 6.45
CA PRO A 106 -10.51 6.11 5.57
C PRO A 106 -10.96 7.14 4.55
N ASP A 107 -11.24 8.38 4.97
CA ASP A 107 -11.74 9.43 4.06
C ASP A 107 -10.72 9.83 2.99
N LYS A 108 -9.44 9.94 3.36
CA LYS A 108 -8.38 10.26 2.40
C LYS A 108 -8.24 9.16 1.35
N LEU A 109 -8.23 7.90 1.79
CA LEU A 109 -8.13 6.74 0.91
C LEU A 109 -9.35 6.63 -0.01
N ALA A 110 -10.56 6.74 0.54
CA ALA A 110 -11.80 6.73 -0.22
C ALA A 110 -11.84 7.85 -1.28
N LYS A 111 -11.41 9.07 -0.91
CA LYS A 111 -11.34 10.20 -1.84
C LYS A 111 -10.41 9.93 -3.02
N ILE A 112 -9.29 9.25 -2.81
CA ILE A 112 -8.36 8.89 -3.89
C ILE A 112 -8.98 7.82 -4.78
N ILE A 113 -9.52 6.75 -4.20
CA ILE A 113 -10.15 5.67 -4.96
C ILE A 113 -11.31 6.20 -5.81
N LEU A 114 -12.19 7.03 -5.23
CA LEU A 114 -13.31 7.63 -5.96
C LEU A 114 -12.85 8.53 -7.12
N LYS A 115 -11.74 9.26 -6.97
CA LYS A 115 -11.14 10.02 -8.08
C LYS A 115 -10.66 9.09 -9.19
N LEU A 116 -10.07 7.95 -8.85
CA LEU A 116 -9.65 6.95 -9.83
C LEU A 116 -10.86 6.27 -10.50
N CYS A 117 -12.00 6.12 -9.83
CA CYS A 117 -13.19 5.49 -10.43
C CYS A 117 -13.89 6.37 -11.47
N ARG A 118 -13.62 7.67 -11.54
CA ARG A 118 -14.27 8.55 -12.52
C ARG A 118 -13.88 8.13 -13.95
N PRO A 119 -14.85 8.02 -14.87
CA PRO A 119 -14.55 7.82 -16.28
C PRO A 119 -13.72 9.00 -16.79
N ARG A 120 -12.77 8.71 -17.69
CA ARG A 120 -12.10 9.76 -18.46
C ARG A 120 -13.09 10.36 -19.45
#